data_AF-A0AAJ0C8G0-F1
#
_entry.id   AF-A0AAJ0C8G0-F1
#
_cell.length_a   1.000
_cell.length_b   1.000
_cell.length_c   1.000
_cell.angle_alpha   90.00
_cell.angle_beta   90.00
_cell.angle_gamma   90.00
#
_symmetry.space_group_name_H-M   'P 1'
#
loop_
_entity.id
_entity.type
_entity.pdbx_description
1 polymer ?
#
loop_
_entity_poly.entity_id
_entity_poly.type
_entity_poly.pdbx_seq_one_letter_code
_entity_poly.pdbx_strand_id
1 'polypeptide(L)'
;MLVVMDLNGTLLHRPNKRNPSRFVARPHARAFLTYCIDTFHVVIWSSAREANVAAMCADLLSPAQRSRVLAVWGRSRFGLCPADFNRRVQCYKRLTSVWADPAVAAAHPTGGAWDQGNTVLVDDSAEKARSEPFNAVQIPEFVGGGGGDGAAAAAAAGEAGSGDADDALILPRVHDYLNTLACQQDISMYIRANPFRA
;
A
#
# COMPACT_ATOMS: atom_id res chain seq x y z
N MET A 1 -13.48 -7.56 -2.69
CA MET A 1 -12.02 -7.64 -2.87
C MET A 1 -11.32 -7.11 -1.63
N LEU A 2 -10.21 -7.74 -1.24
CA LEU A 2 -9.30 -7.28 -0.17
C LEU A 2 -8.06 -6.62 -0.78
N VAL A 3 -7.73 -5.42 -0.31
CA VAL A 3 -6.55 -4.66 -0.73
C VAL A 3 -5.58 -4.55 0.44
N VAL A 4 -4.37 -5.08 0.26
CA VAL A 4 -3.25 -4.96 1.19
C VAL A 4 -2.33 -3.85 0.70
N MET A 5 -2.08 -2.84 1.53
CA MET A 5 -1.42 -1.61 1.13
C MET A 5 -0.09 -1.44 1.85
N ASP A 6 1.02 -1.29 1.12
CA ASP A 6 2.27 -0.78 1.69
C ASP A 6 2.19 0.73 2.01
N LEU A 7 3.18 1.26 2.72
CA LEU A 7 3.27 2.68 3.05
C LEU A 7 4.49 3.32 2.42
N ASN A 8 5.68 3.03 2.94
CA ASN A 8 6.89 3.77 2.58
C ASN A 8 7.49 3.25 1.28
N GLY A 9 7.62 4.13 0.30
CA GLY A 9 7.97 3.79 -1.08
C GLY A 9 6.74 3.60 -1.96
N THR A 10 5.55 3.42 -1.36
CA THR A 10 4.30 3.20 -2.11
C THR A 10 3.36 4.41 -2.04
N LEU A 11 2.95 4.82 -0.84
CA LEU A 11 2.02 5.93 -0.58
C LEU A 11 2.70 7.19 -0.02
N LEU A 12 3.91 7.04 0.52
CA LEU A 12 4.66 8.14 1.13
C LEU A 12 6.15 7.85 1.07
N HIS A 13 6.94 8.91 1.23
CA HIS A 13 8.39 8.83 1.39
C HIS A 13 8.81 9.42 2.73
N ARG A 14 9.61 8.68 3.51
CA ARG A 14 10.25 9.22 4.72
C ARG A 14 11.71 9.59 4.46
N PRO A 15 12.03 10.88 4.27
CA PRO A 15 13.39 11.31 3.97
C PRO A 15 14.35 11.09 5.15
N ASN A 16 13.86 11.24 6.39
CA ASN A 16 14.65 11.01 7.59
C ASN A 16 14.06 9.88 8.44
N LYS A 17 14.71 8.72 8.42
CA LYS A 17 14.29 7.55 9.22
C LYS A 17 14.36 7.78 10.74
N ARG A 18 15.09 8.80 11.20
CA ARG A 18 15.19 9.19 12.61
C ARG A 18 14.08 10.15 13.05
N ASN A 19 13.35 10.75 12.12
CA ASN A 19 12.17 11.59 12.40
C ASN A 19 10.94 11.01 11.70
N PRO A 20 10.34 9.94 12.26
CA PRO A 20 9.34 9.13 11.57
C PRO A 20 8.00 9.84 11.35
N SER A 21 7.74 10.95 12.05
CA SER A 21 6.54 11.76 11.87
C SER A 21 6.62 12.68 10.65
N ARG A 22 7.82 12.92 10.09
CA ARG A 22 7.99 13.74 8.89
C ARG A 22 8.10 12.85 7.66
N PHE A 23 7.11 12.96 6.78
CA PHE A 23 7.10 12.30 5.48
C PHE A 23 6.53 13.23 4.42
N VAL A 24 6.73 12.86 3.16
CA VAL A 24 6.10 13.47 1.99
C VAL A 24 5.08 12.45 1.48
N ALA A 25 3.82 12.85 1.34
CA ALA A 25 2.82 11.96 0.77
C ALA A 25 3.04 11.85 -0.74
N ARG A 26 2.84 10.67 -1.31
CA ARG A 26 2.79 10.53 -2.77
C ARG A 26 1.59 11.34 -3.30
N PRO A 27 1.70 12.01 -4.45
CA PRO A 27 0.55 12.69 -5.04
C PRO A 27 -0.69 11.78 -5.06
N HIS A 28 -1.83 12.35 -4.66
CA HIS A 28 -3.13 11.65 -4.53
C HIS A 28 -3.23 10.57 -3.44
N ALA A 29 -2.22 10.32 -2.59
CA ALA A 29 -2.26 9.24 -1.60
C ALA A 29 -3.48 9.28 -0.67
N ARG A 30 -3.85 10.46 -0.14
CA ARG A 30 -5.00 10.62 0.77
C ARG A 30 -6.34 10.37 0.06
N ALA A 31 -6.50 10.90 -1.16
CA ALA A 31 -7.70 10.67 -1.98
C ALA A 31 -7.82 9.18 -2.36
N PHE A 32 -6.72 8.57 -2.78
CA PHE A 32 -6.64 7.16 -3.14
C PHE A 32 -6.99 6.24 -1.95
N LEU A 33 -6.43 6.49 -0.77
CA LEU A 33 -6.78 5.76 0.45
C LEU A 33 -8.24 5.92 0.83
N THR A 34 -8.78 7.14 0.74
CA THR A 34 -10.20 7.41 1.01
C THR A 34 -11.08 6.53 0.12
N TYR A 35 -10.84 6.55 -1.18
CA TYR A 35 -11.55 5.73 -2.14
C TYR A 35 -11.42 4.22 -1.85
N CYS A 36 -10.20 3.74 -1.59
CA CYS A 36 -9.97 2.33 -1.32
C CYS A 36 -10.73 1.86 -0.08
N ILE A 37 -10.76 2.68 0.98
CA ILE A 37 -11.49 2.37 2.21
C ILE A 37 -13.01 2.39 1.97
N ASP A 38 -13.51 3.31 1.13
CA ASP A 38 -14.93 3.42 0.73
C ASP A 38 -15.42 2.29 -0.17
N THR A 39 -14.51 1.66 -0.92
CA THR A 39 -14.89 0.68 -1.96
C THR A 39 -14.49 -0.75 -1.61
N PHE A 40 -13.40 -0.93 -0.87
CA PHE A 40 -12.78 -2.23 -0.63
C PHE A 40 -12.55 -2.50 0.86
N HIS A 41 -12.28 -3.77 1.17
CA HIS A 41 -11.71 -4.14 2.46
C HIS A 41 -10.21 -3.84 2.43
N VAL A 42 -9.70 -3.09 3.41
CA VAL A 42 -8.31 -2.62 3.40
C VAL A 42 -7.53 -3.12 4.60
N VAL A 43 -6.33 -3.63 4.35
CA VAL A 43 -5.28 -3.88 5.35
C VAL A 43 -4.07 -3.03 5.01
N ILE A 44 -3.52 -2.32 6.00
CA ILE A 44 -2.25 -1.62 5.85
C ILE A 44 -1.15 -2.52 6.41
N TRP A 45 -0.11 -2.82 5.62
CA TRP A 45 1.01 -3.65 6.05
C TRP A 45 2.34 -3.01 5.65
N SER A 46 3.12 -2.57 6.63
CA SER A 46 4.41 -1.91 6.42
C SER A 46 5.54 -2.63 7.16
N SER A 47 6.74 -2.65 6.57
CA SER A 47 7.96 -3.18 7.20
C SER A 47 8.54 -2.27 8.30
N ALA A 48 7.96 -1.08 8.49
CA ALA A 48 8.30 -0.16 9.57
C ALA A 48 7.78 -0.66 10.94
N ARG A 49 8.40 -0.17 12.03
CA ARG A 49 7.94 -0.43 13.39
C ARG A 49 6.55 0.15 13.64
N GLU A 50 5.81 -0.48 14.54
CA GLU A 50 4.40 -0.24 14.86
C GLU A 50 4.12 1.23 15.16
N ALA A 51 4.94 1.86 16.01
CA ALA A 51 4.81 3.29 16.35
C ALA A 51 4.91 4.20 15.11
N ASN A 52 5.80 3.87 14.17
CA ASN A 52 5.97 4.64 12.94
C ASN A 52 4.78 4.41 11.98
N VAL A 53 4.29 3.17 11.89
CA VAL A 53 3.10 2.85 11.09
C VAL A 53 1.89 3.60 11.63
N ALA A 54 1.69 3.60 12.95
CA ALA A 54 0.62 4.32 13.60
C ALA A 54 0.70 5.84 13.33
N ALA A 55 1.88 6.45 13.41
CA ALA A 55 2.07 7.87 13.10
C ALA A 55 1.74 8.20 11.63
N MET A 56 2.22 7.38 10.68
CA MET A 56 1.92 7.57 9.25
C MET A 56 0.42 7.43 8.96
N CYS A 57 -0.23 6.42 9.54
CA CYS A 57 -1.68 6.24 9.39
C CYS A 57 -2.47 7.37 10.06
N ALA A 58 -1.98 7.92 11.17
CA ALA A 58 -2.65 9.00 11.88
C ALA A 58 -2.70 10.31 11.07
N ASP A 59 -1.69 10.55 10.25
CA ASP A 59 -1.59 11.70 9.36
C ASP A 59 -2.34 11.47 8.03
N LEU A 60 -2.22 10.28 7.44
CA LEU A 60 -2.86 9.96 6.16
C LEU A 60 -4.38 9.79 6.25
N LEU A 61 -4.89 9.34 7.41
CA LEU A 61 -6.28 8.94 7.59
C LEU A 61 -6.92 9.65 8.77
N SER A 62 -8.19 10.04 8.62
CA SER A 62 -9.01 10.49 9.76
C SER A 62 -9.30 9.35 10.75
N PRO A 63 -9.67 9.63 12.01
CA PRO A 63 -10.07 8.60 12.95
C PRO A 63 -11.18 7.68 12.44
N ALA A 64 -12.17 8.23 11.72
CA ALA A 64 -13.28 7.48 11.14
C ALA A 64 -12.85 6.55 9.99
N GLN A 65 -11.86 6.96 9.19
CA GLN A 65 -11.27 6.10 8.17
C GLN A 65 -10.45 4.98 8.80
N ARG A 66 -9.64 5.28 9.81
CA ARG A 66 -8.83 4.27 10.50
C ARG A 66 -9.67 3.18 11.16
N SER A 67 -10.83 3.51 11.71
CA SER A 67 -11.73 2.50 12.31
C SER A 67 -12.35 1.54 11.29
N ARG A 68 -12.23 1.83 9.98
CA ARG A 68 -12.71 0.98 8.88
C ARG A 68 -11.60 0.18 8.20
N VAL A 69 -10.34 0.46 8.50
CA VAL A 69 -9.22 -0.38 8.06
C VAL A 69 -9.23 -1.65 8.91
N LEU A 70 -9.29 -2.82 8.26
CA LEU A 70 -9.44 -4.12 8.93
C LEU A 70 -8.27 -4.43 9.86
N ALA A 71 -7.05 -4.08 9.41
CA ALA A 71 -5.86 -4.22 10.23
C ALA A 71 -4.75 -3.25 9.80
N VAL A 72 -3.97 -2.81 10.79
CA VAL A 72 -2.77 -1.99 10.59
C VAL A 72 -1.56 -2.76 11.14
N TRP A 73 -0.72 -3.26 10.25
CA TRP A 73 0.38 -4.16 10.56
C TRP A 73 1.74 -3.50 10.36
N GLY A 74 2.58 -3.63 11.38
CA GLY A 74 3.99 -3.24 11.35
C GLY A 74 4.94 -4.43 11.26
N ARG A 75 6.20 -4.15 11.59
CA ARG A 75 7.33 -5.07 11.50
C ARG A 75 7.15 -6.39 12.28
N SER A 76 6.44 -6.37 13.39
CA SER A 76 6.18 -7.57 14.20
C SER A 76 5.39 -8.64 13.47
N ARG A 77 4.59 -8.25 12.45
CA ARG A 77 3.75 -9.17 11.67
C ARG A 77 4.50 -9.93 10.57
N PHE A 78 5.82 -9.78 10.49
CA PHE A 78 6.67 -10.53 9.55
C PHE A 78 7.24 -11.83 10.13
N GLY A 79 6.89 -12.20 11.37
CA GLY A 79 7.39 -13.43 12.01
C GLY A 79 8.90 -13.42 12.25
N LEU A 80 9.48 -12.23 12.46
CA LEU A 80 10.92 -12.07 12.67
C LEU A 80 11.32 -12.51 14.07
N CYS A 81 12.50 -13.14 14.19
CA CYS A 81 13.11 -13.35 15.50
C CYS A 81 13.52 -11.99 16.13
N PRO A 82 13.74 -11.92 17.46
CA PRO A 82 14.13 -10.67 18.11
C PRO A 82 15.39 -10.00 17.54
N ALA A 83 16.35 -10.79 17.05
CA ALA A 83 17.54 -10.28 16.39
C ALA A 83 17.22 -9.60 15.05
N ASP A 84 16.44 -10.27 14.19
CA ASP A 84 16.06 -9.75 12.87
C ASP A 84 15.07 -8.58 12.95
N PHE A 85 14.23 -8.56 13.99
CA PHE A 85 13.35 -7.43 14.28
C PHE A 85 14.15 -6.12 14.45
N ASN A 86 15.35 -6.20 15.04
CA ASN A 86 16.22 -5.04 15.27
C ASN A 86 17.23 -4.76 14.15
N ARG A 87 17.31 -5.62 13.13
CA ARG A 87 18.23 -5.46 12.00
C ARG A 87 17.49 -5.08 10.73
N ARG A 88 18.21 -4.55 9.75
CA ARG A 88 17.69 -4.38 8.39
C ARG A 88 17.75 -5.73 7.67
N VAL A 89 16.62 -6.42 7.61
CA VAL A 89 16.44 -7.68 6.87
C VAL A 89 15.38 -7.52 5.80
N GLN A 90 15.45 -8.36 4.75
CA GLN A 90 14.38 -8.46 3.76
C GLN A 90 13.09 -8.94 4.44
N CYS A 91 11.99 -8.25 4.15
CA CYS A 91 10.68 -8.59 4.66
C CYS A 91 9.84 -9.18 3.51
N TYR A 92 9.05 -10.21 3.81
CA TYR A 92 8.16 -10.88 2.85
C TYR A 92 6.72 -10.79 3.37
N LYS A 93 5.81 -10.24 2.57
CA LYS A 93 4.39 -10.09 2.89
C LYS A 93 3.62 -11.32 2.42
N ARG A 94 3.62 -12.36 3.25
CA ARG A 94 2.88 -13.60 2.98
C ARG A 94 1.39 -13.34 3.15
N LEU A 95 0.63 -13.30 2.06
CA LEU A 95 -0.80 -12.99 2.10
C LEU A 95 -1.60 -14.03 2.88
N THR A 96 -1.15 -15.28 2.90
CA THR A 96 -1.67 -16.33 3.80
C THR A 96 -1.72 -15.91 5.27
N SER A 97 -0.80 -15.07 5.74
CA SER A 97 -0.85 -14.54 7.11
C SER A 97 -2.00 -13.56 7.30
N VAL A 98 -2.31 -12.74 6.30
CA VAL A 98 -3.45 -11.81 6.27
C VAL A 98 -4.76 -12.58 6.26
N TRP A 99 -4.87 -13.59 5.40
CA TRP A 99 -6.09 -14.42 5.30
C TRP A 99 -6.38 -15.21 6.58
N ALA A 100 -5.33 -15.62 7.31
CA ALA A 100 -5.46 -16.36 8.57
C ALA A 100 -5.75 -15.47 9.79
N ASP A 101 -5.67 -14.13 9.66
CA ASP A 101 -5.97 -13.25 10.78
C ASP A 101 -7.49 -13.27 11.08
N PRO A 102 -7.93 -13.58 12.32
CA PRO A 102 -9.34 -13.75 12.60
C PRO A 102 -10.21 -12.53 12.30
N ALA A 103 -9.69 -11.31 12.53
CA ALA A 103 -10.43 -10.08 12.28
C ALA A 103 -10.59 -9.85 10.77
N VAL A 104 -9.54 -10.14 9.99
CA VAL A 104 -9.59 -10.03 8.53
C VAL A 104 -10.50 -11.11 7.92
N ALA A 105 -10.36 -12.36 8.36
CA ALA A 105 -11.17 -13.49 7.89
C ALA A 105 -12.67 -13.26 8.13
N ALA A 106 -13.05 -12.82 9.33
CA ALA A 106 -14.44 -12.54 9.69
C ALA A 106 -15.07 -11.38 8.88
N ALA A 107 -14.25 -10.51 8.28
CA ALA A 107 -14.72 -9.37 7.51
C ALA A 107 -15.08 -9.71 6.05
N HIS A 108 -14.98 -10.98 5.63
CA HIS A 108 -15.38 -11.37 4.28
C HIS A 108 -16.88 -11.11 4.04
N PRO A 109 -17.28 -10.38 2.99
CA PRO A 109 -18.64 -9.84 2.85
C PRO A 109 -19.73 -10.91 2.72
N THR A 110 -19.39 -12.09 2.22
CA THR A 110 -20.33 -13.23 2.06
C THR A 110 -20.05 -14.40 3.01
N GLY A 111 -19.17 -14.21 4.02
CA GLY A 111 -18.76 -15.29 4.93
C GLY A 111 -17.85 -16.36 4.31
N GLY A 112 -17.36 -16.15 3.09
CA GLY A 112 -16.31 -16.95 2.46
C GLY A 112 -14.90 -16.67 3.01
N ALA A 113 -13.88 -17.10 2.27
CA ALA A 113 -12.48 -16.92 2.63
C ALA A 113 -11.78 -15.91 1.72
N TRP A 114 -10.85 -15.14 2.29
CA TRP A 114 -9.88 -14.41 1.51
C TRP A 114 -8.81 -15.38 1.00
N ASP A 115 -8.45 -15.23 -0.28
CA ASP A 115 -7.44 -16.04 -0.95
C ASP A 115 -6.80 -15.25 -2.09
N GLN A 116 -6.01 -15.94 -2.93
CA GLN A 116 -5.37 -15.33 -4.10
C GLN A 116 -6.36 -14.83 -5.16
N GLY A 117 -7.57 -15.38 -5.23
CA GLY A 117 -8.58 -15.01 -6.22
C GLY A 117 -9.25 -13.68 -5.91
N ASN A 118 -9.21 -13.21 -4.66
CA ASN A 118 -9.93 -12.01 -4.21
C ASN A 118 -9.09 -11.01 -3.40
N THR A 119 -7.77 -11.20 -3.35
CA THR A 119 -6.82 -10.33 -2.64
C THR A 119 -5.78 -9.72 -3.58
N VAL A 120 -5.46 -8.44 -3.38
CA VAL A 120 -4.37 -7.75 -4.09
C VAL A 120 -3.46 -7.02 -3.11
N LEU A 121 -2.15 -7.03 -3.36
CA LEU A 121 -1.10 -6.31 -2.64
C LEU A 121 -0.60 -5.16 -3.51
N VAL A 122 -0.64 -3.93 -3.01
CA VAL A 122 -0.02 -2.76 -3.64
C VAL A 122 1.28 -2.45 -2.91
N ASP A 123 2.41 -2.54 -3.62
CA ASP A 123 3.74 -2.41 -3.05
C ASP A 123 4.76 -1.92 -4.10
N ASP A 124 5.83 -1.29 -3.66
CA ASP A 124 6.96 -0.87 -4.50
C ASP A 124 7.98 -2.00 -4.77
N SER A 125 8.00 -3.05 -3.95
CA SER A 125 9.00 -4.14 -4.02
C SER A 125 8.38 -5.48 -4.41
N ALA A 126 8.83 -6.02 -5.55
CA ALA A 126 8.51 -7.39 -5.99
C ALA A 126 8.93 -8.44 -4.96
N GLU A 127 10.06 -8.23 -4.28
CA GLU A 127 10.60 -9.17 -3.31
C GLU A 127 9.64 -9.37 -2.13
N LYS A 128 8.93 -8.32 -1.71
CA LYS A 128 7.95 -8.44 -0.62
C LYS A 128 6.77 -9.33 -1.03
N ALA A 129 6.43 -9.41 -2.31
CA ALA A 129 5.34 -10.24 -2.83
C ALA A 129 5.76 -11.65 -3.26
N ARG A 130 7.00 -12.07 -3.01
CA ARG A 130 7.57 -13.30 -3.59
C ARG A 130 6.78 -14.58 -3.32
N SER A 131 6.01 -14.65 -2.24
CA SER A 131 5.13 -15.80 -1.93
C SER A 131 3.89 -15.85 -2.81
N GLU A 132 3.30 -14.70 -3.15
CA GLU A 132 2.11 -14.56 -4.00
C GLU A 132 2.36 -13.51 -5.10
N PRO A 133 3.29 -13.78 -6.05
CA PRO A 133 3.76 -12.77 -7.00
C PRO A 133 2.67 -12.27 -7.95
N PHE A 134 1.66 -13.11 -8.22
CA PHE A 134 0.52 -12.75 -9.07
C PHE A 134 -0.61 -12.06 -8.30
N ASN A 135 -0.41 -11.73 -7.03
CA ASN A 135 -1.33 -10.89 -6.27
C ASN A 135 -0.79 -9.46 -6.11
N ALA A 136 0.38 -9.15 -6.66
CA ALA A 136 1.02 -7.86 -6.47
C ALA A 136 0.82 -6.91 -7.65
N VAL A 137 0.37 -5.71 -7.33
CA VAL A 137 0.49 -4.51 -8.17
C VAL A 137 1.78 -3.83 -7.74
N GLN A 138 2.86 -4.14 -8.45
CA GLN A 138 4.14 -3.49 -8.22
C GLN A 138 4.14 -2.10 -8.87
N ILE A 139 4.50 -1.08 -8.09
CA ILE A 139 4.61 0.31 -8.58
C ILE A 139 6.02 0.86 -8.39
N PRO A 140 6.41 1.95 -9.09
CA PRO A 140 7.69 2.60 -8.86
C PRO A 140 7.81 3.11 -7.42
N GLU A 141 9.00 2.96 -6.83
CA GLU A 141 9.31 3.48 -5.49
C GLU A 141 9.18 5.02 -5.49
N PHE A 142 8.35 5.54 -4.59
CA PHE A 142 8.22 6.95 -4.35
C PHE A 142 9.35 7.46 -3.44
N VAL A 143 10.17 8.35 -4.00
CA VAL A 143 11.33 8.95 -3.32
C VAL A 143 11.09 10.39 -2.84
N GLY A 144 9.84 10.85 -2.85
CA GLY A 144 9.48 12.17 -2.28
C GLY A 144 9.91 13.35 -3.14
N GLY A 145 9.76 13.26 -4.47
CA GLY A 145 10.07 14.32 -5.44
C GLY A 145 9.68 15.72 -4.93
N GLY A 146 10.44 16.75 -5.30
CA GLY A 146 10.52 18.06 -4.61
C GLY A 146 9.22 18.86 -4.38
N GLY A 147 8.06 18.36 -4.82
CA GLY A 147 6.74 18.90 -4.50
C GLY A 147 6.18 18.27 -3.23
N GLY A 148 6.56 18.82 -2.08
CA GLY A 148 5.81 18.58 -0.83
C GLY A 148 4.38 19.07 -0.97
N ASP A 149 3.42 18.20 -0.61
CA ASP A 149 2.03 18.45 -0.25
C ASP A 149 1.46 19.83 -0.66
N GLY A 150 1.27 20.03 -1.96
CA GLY A 150 0.73 21.26 -2.53
C GLY A 150 -0.73 21.12 -2.91
N ALA A 151 -1.65 21.42 -2.00
CA ALA A 151 -2.98 21.91 -2.37
C ALA A 151 -2.93 23.33 -3.00
N ALA A 152 -1.73 23.87 -3.28
CA ALA A 152 -1.54 25.09 -4.07
C ALA A 152 -0.13 25.10 -4.68
N ALA A 153 0.01 24.64 -5.93
CA ALA A 153 1.09 25.05 -6.84
C ALA A 153 0.82 24.58 -8.29
N ALA A 154 -0.32 25.00 -8.84
CA ALA A 154 -0.36 25.23 -10.29
C ALA A 154 0.27 26.61 -10.52
N ALA A 155 1.42 26.63 -11.22
CA ALA A 155 2.14 27.78 -11.79
C ALA A 155 3.60 27.94 -11.30
N ALA A 156 4.50 27.14 -11.86
CA ALA A 156 5.86 27.57 -12.21
C ALA A 156 6.46 26.53 -13.17
N ALA A 157 6.33 26.78 -14.47
CA ALA A 157 7.04 26.01 -15.48
C ALA A 157 8.53 26.36 -15.42
N GLY A 158 9.37 25.34 -15.26
CA GLY A 158 10.82 25.44 -15.24
C GLY A 158 11.45 24.05 -15.13
N GLU A 159 11.63 23.41 -16.29
CA GLU A 159 12.50 22.27 -16.58
C GLU A 159 12.91 21.38 -15.38
N ALA A 160 11.96 20.62 -14.84
CA ALA A 160 12.24 19.41 -14.07
C ALA A 160 11.86 18.21 -14.95
N GLY A 161 12.78 17.24 -15.05
CA GLY A 161 12.65 16.09 -15.95
C GLY A 161 11.32 15.35 -15.81
N SER A 162 10.92 14.67 -16.89
CA SER A 162 9.65 13.96 -17.09
C SER A 162 9.20 12.97 -15.99
N GLY A 163 10.00 12.70 -14.96
CA GLY A 163 9.70 11.75 -13.90
C GLY A 163 8.65 12.20 -12.87
N ASP A 164 8.55 13.51 -12.58
CA ASP A 164 7.61 14.01 -11.55
C ASP A 164 6.14 14.01 -12.02
N ALA A 165 5.90 14.24 -13.32
CA ALA A 165 4.56 14.19 -13.90
C ALA A 165 4.04 12.74 -14.00
N ASP A 166 4.92 11.80 -14.33
CA ASP A 166 4.56 10.38 -14.41
C ASP A 166 4.27 9.80 -13.01
N ASP A 167 4.99 10.22 -11.97
CA ASP A 167 4.73 9.76 -10.59
C ASP A 167 3.34 10.19 -10.08
N ALA A 168 2.90 11.39 -10.45
CA ALA A 168 1.57 11.89 -10.10
C ALA A 168 0.44 11.02 -10.67
N LEU A 169 0.67 10.31 -11.77
CA LEU A 169 -0.31 9.44 -12.42
C LEU A 169 -0.31 8.01 -11.89
N ILE A 170 0.65 7.61 -11.04
CA ILE A 170 0.75 6.23 -10.57
C ILE A 170 -0.45 5.81 -9.74
N LEU A 171 -0.83 6.55 -8.69
CA LEU A 171 -1.98 6.17 -7.87
C LEU A 171 -3.33 6.23 -8.62
N PRO A 172 -3.57 7.22 -9.52
CA PRO A 172 -4.70 7.15 -10.45
C PRO A 172 -4.72 5.89 -11.33
N ARG A 173 -3.57 5.48 -11.90
CA ARG A 173 -3.49 4.24 -12.69
C ARG A 173 -3.76 2.99 -11.84
N VAL A 174 -3.23 2.95 -10.62
CA VAL A 174 -3.52 1.86 -9.66
C VAL A 174 -5.00 1.83 -9.32
N HIS A 175 -5.64 2.98 -9.11
CA HIS A 175 -7.09 3.07 -8.87
C HIS A 175 -7.89 2.40 -10.00
N ASP A 176 -7.60 2.72 -11.26
CA ASP A 176 -8.32 2.15 -12.41
C ASP A 176 -8.07 0.65 -12.54
N TYR A 177 -6.84 0.22 -12.26
CA TYR A 177 -6.50 -1.20 -12.25
C TYR A 177 -7.20 -1.96 -11.12
N LEU A 178 -7.27 -1.42 -9.90
CA LEU A 178 -8.02 -2.02 -8.79
C LEU A 178 -9.51 -2.17 -9.11
N ASN A 179 -10.11 -1.19 -9.80
CA ASN A 179 -11.49 -1.29 -10.28
C ASN A 179 -11.66 -2.42 -11.30
N THR A 180 -10.69 -2.55 -12.22
CA THR A 180 -10.68 -3.67 -13.17
C THR A 180 -10.58 -5.02 -12.46
N LEU A 181 -9.70 -5.14 -11.45
CA LEU A 181 -9.54 -6.34 -10.63
C LEU A 181 -10.81 -6.69 -9.84
N ALA A 182 -11.53 -5.68 -9.35
CA ALA A 182 -12.78 -5.88 -8.60
C ALA A 182 -13.88 -6.56 -9.43
N CYS A 183 -13.79 -6.51 -10.77
CA CYS A 183 -14.70 -7.18 -11.69
C CYS A 183 -14.27 -8.61 -12.07
N GLN A 184 -13.09 -9.06 -11.64
CA GLN A 184 -12.56 -10.38 -12.01
C GLN A 184 -13.04 -11.47 -11.05
N GLN A 185 -13.23 -12.68 -11.59
CA GLN A 185 -13.52 -13.86 -10.76
C GLN A 185 -12.28 -14.37 -10.02
N ASP A 186 -11.10 -14.25 -10.64
CA ASP A 186 -9.82 -14.62 -10.06
C ASP A 186 -8.78 -13.53 -10.37
N ILE A 187 -8.47 -12.73 -9.34
CA ILE A 187 -7.50 -11.64 -9.41
C ILE A 187 -6.11 -12.16 -9.75
N SER A 188 -5.67 -13.26 -9.13
CA SER A 188 -4.32 -13.78 -9.35
C SER A 188 -4.10 -14.23 -10.79
N MET A 189 -5.10 -14.89 -11.37
CA MET A 189 -5.08 -15.27 -12.77
C MET A 189 -5.05 -14.04 -13.70
N TYR A 190 -5.88 -13.04 -13.39
CA TYR A 190 -5.93 -11.82 -14.20
C TYR A 190 -4.62 -11.04 -14.17
N ILE A 191 -4.04 -10.80 -13.00
CA ILE A 191 -2.76 -10.09 -12.85
C ILE A 191 -1.65 -10.85 -13.58
N ARG A 192 -1.63 -12.18 -13.50
CA ARG A 192 -0.65 -13.00 -14.23
C ARG A 192 -0.73 -12.80 -15.75
N ALA A 193 -1.94 -12.72 -16.29
CA ALA A 193 -2.16 -12.53 -17.73
C ALA A 193 -1.98 -11.07 -18.17
N ASN A 194 -2.33 -10.12 -17.30
CA ASN A 194 -2.40 -8.70 -17.59
C ASN A 194 -1.70 -7.88 -16.49
N PRO A 195 -0.38 -8.04 -16.31
CA PRO A 195 0.32 -7.40 -15.21
C PRO A 195 0.19 -5.87 -15.28
N PHE A 196 0.07 -5.23 -14.12
CA PHE A 196 0.05 -3.76 -14.04
C PHE A 196 1.29 -3.17 -14.71
N ARG A 197 1.08 -2.11 -15.50
CA ARG A 197 2.15 -1.38 -16.17
C ARG A 197 2.10 0.06 -15.68
N ALA A 198 3.13 0.42 -14.91
CA ALA A 198 3.32 1.74 -14.34
C ALA A 198 3.52 2.80 -15.42
#